data_AF-A0AAJ0JLY6-F1
#
_entry.id   AF-A0AAJ0JLY6-F1
#
_cell.length_a   1.000
_cell.length_b   1.000
_cell.length_c   1.000
_cell.angle_alpha   90.00
_cell.angle_beta   90.00
_cell.angle_gamma   90.00
#
_symmetry.space_group_name_H-M   'P 1'
#
loop_
_entity.id
_entity.type
_entity.pdbx_description
1 polymer ?
#
loop_
_entity_poly.entity_id
_entity_poly.type
_entity_poly.pdbx_seq_one_letter_code
_entity_poly.pdbx_strand_id
1 'polypeptide(L)'
;MKKKKAKERKKESLKKSLNDFTPSAENILENIYFLTNPQLEDKNTEIEDLLTNITNHLEIDGKAFNKDGGKNNFGKNILSQYVYKNYRKLDLNSLKPILDNIKDVKSKYF
;
A
#
# COMPACT_ATOMS: atom_id res chain seq x y z
N MET A 1 -13.00 -4.35 33.95
CA MET A 1 -12.01 -5.36 33.49
C MET A 1 -12.15 -5.74 32.00
N LYS A 2 -13.34 -6.08 31.47
CA LYS A 2 -13.55 -6.52 30.07
C LYS A 2 -13.15 -5.49 28.99
N LYS A 3 -13.53 -4.21 29.12
CA LYS A 3 -13.22 -3.15 28.14
C LYS A 3 -11.71 -2.90 27.95
N LYS A 4 -10.93 -2.95 29.04
CA LYS A 4 -9.46 -2.80 28.99
C LYS A 4 -8.81 -3.95 28.21
N LYS A 5 -9.26 -5.18 28.44
CA LYS A 5 -8.76 -6.38 27.73
C LYS A 5 -9.09 -6.36 26.23
N ALA A 6 -10.26 -5.87 25.85
CA ALA A 6 -10.63 -5.70 24.44
C ALA A 6 -9.77 -4.65 23.73
N LYS A 7 -9.47 -3.54 24.39
CA LYS A 7 -8.59 -2.48 23.86
C LYS A 7 -7.16 -2.99 23.61
N GLU A 8 -6.60 -3.75 24.54
CA GLU A 8 -5.24 -4.31 24.37
C GLU A 8 -5.18 -5.33 23.21
N ARG A 9 -6.17 -6.23 23.10
CA ARG A 9 -6.24 -7.17 21.97
C ARG A 9 -6.28 -6.46 20.62
N LYS A 10 -7.08 -5.39 20.53
CA LYS A 10 -7.20 -4.58 19.32
C LYS A 10 -5.89 -3.88 18.96
N LYS A 11 -5.18 -3.37 19.97
CA LYS A 11 -3.86 -2.77 19.82
C LYS A 11 -2.81 -3.79 19.33
N GLU A 12 -2.84 -5.01 19.86
CA GLU A 12 -1.96 -6.10 19.41
C GLU A 12 -2.24 -6.50 17.96
N SER A 13 -3.51 -6.60 17.57
CA SER A 13 -3.91 -6.89 16.17
C SER A 13 -3.38 -5.82 15.21
N LEU A 14 -3.58 -4.54 15.54
CA LEU A 14 -3.08 -3.42 14.74
C LEU A 14 -1.54 -3.44 14.62
N LYS A 15 -0.82 -3.73 15.71
CA LYS A 15 0.63 -3.87 15.69
C LYS A 15 1.08 -5.03 14.78
N LYS A 16 0.33 -6.13 14.78
CA LYS A 16 0.62 -7.26 13.90
C LYS A 16 0.43 -6.87 12.44
N SER A 17 -0.71 -6.27 12.09
CA SER A 17 -0.99 -5.85 10.71
C SER A 17 0.00 -4.80 10.18
N LEU A 18 0.55 -3.95 11.05
CA LEU A 18 1.59 -2.97 10.68
C LEU A 18 2.90 -3.65 10.25
N ASN A 19 3.17 -4.85 10.77
CA ASN A 19 4.45 -5.54 10.57
C ASN A 19 4.35 -6.74 9.60
N ASP A 20 3.24 -6.87 8.87
CA ASP A 20 2.95 -8.03 8.04
C ASP A 20 3.26 -7.76 6.55
N PHE A 21 3.89 -8.73 5.89
CA PHE A 21 4.07 -8.73 4.44
C PHE A 21 2.74 -8.89 3.70
N THR A 22 1.74 -9.46 4.38
CA THR A 22 0.35 -9.56 3.90
C THR A 22 -0.56 -8.83 4.88
N PRO A 23 -0.71 -7.50 4.75
CA PRO A 23 -1.47 -6.71 5.70
C PRO A 23 -2.94 -7.14 5.65
N SER A 24 -3.63 -7.03 6.78
CA SER A 24 -5.05 -7.38 6.87
C SER A 24 -5.85 -6.18 7.37
N ALA A 25 -6.98 -5.87 6.74
CA ALA A 25 -7.78 -4.73 7.17
C ALA A 25 -8.37 -4.96 8.58
N GLU A 26 -8.00 -4.10 9.52
CA GLU A 26 -8.43 -4.16 10.91
C GLU A 26 -9.60 -3.22 11.15
N ASN A 27 -10.72 -3.73 11.67
CA ASN A 27 -11.86 -2.90 12.05
C ASN A 27 -11.47 -2.00 13.23
N ILE A 28 -11.53 -0.68 13.10
CA ILE A 28 -11.21 0.28 14.19
C ILE A 28 -12.47 0.73 14.92
N LEU A 29 -13.54 1.08 14.21
CA LEU A 29 -14.75 1.61 14.82
C LEU A 29 -15.92 1.41 13.86
N GLU A 30 -16.98 0.71 14.28
CA GLU A 30 -18.19 0.49 13.47
C GLU A 30 -17.84 0.06 12.05
N ASN A 31 -17.99 0.95 11.07
CA ASN A 31 -17.71 0.69 9.66
C ASN A 31 -16.32 1.20 9.16
N ILE A 32 -15.47 1.65 10.07
CA ILE A 32 -14.13 2.19 9.79
C ILE A 32 -13.09 1.08 9.94
N TYR A 33 -12.34 0.85 8.88
CA TYR A 33 -11.25 -0.12 8.82
C TYR A 33 -9.93 0.60 8.55
N PHE A 34 -8.85 0.01 9.06
CA PHE A 34 -7.49 0.47 8.83
C PHE A 34 -6.72 -0.61 8.09
N LEU A 35 -6.10 -0.21 6.99
CA LEU A 35 -5.31 -1.06 6.12
C LEU A 35 -3.97 -0.38 5.87
N THR A 36 -2.90 -1.15 5.96
CA THR A 36 -1.52 -0.70 5.75
C THR A 36 -1.01 -1.22 4.40
N ASN A 37 0.03 -0.59 3.87
CA ASN A 37 0.78 -1.18 2.76
C ASN A 37 1.48 -2.46 3.24
N PRO A 38 1.68 -3.46 2.36
CA PRO A 38 2.58 -4.57 2.62
C PRO A 38 3.93 -4.06 3.08
N GLN A 39 4.44 -4.57 4.20
CA GLN A 39 5.79 -4.22 4.62
C GLN A 39 6.80 -4.89 3.69
N LEU A 40 7.69 -4.09 3.09
CA LEU A 40 8.88 -4.55 2.39
C LEU A 40 10.09 -4.28 3.30
N GLU A 41 10.62 -5.33 3.92
CA GLU A 41 11.83 -5.30 4.77
C GLU A 41 11.77 -4.25 5.93
N ASP A 42 12.92 -3.81 6.42
CA ASP A 42 13.12 -2.92 7.58
C ASP A 42 12.80 -1.43 7.28
N LYS A 43 11.87 -1.14 6.36
CA LYS A 43 11.46 0.24 6.05
C LYS A 43 9.95 0.45 6.06
N ASN A 44 9.56 1.68 6.38
CA ASN A 44 8.19 2.14 6.15
C ASN A 44 7.91 2.11 4.64
N THR A 45 7.01 1.22 4.24
CA THR A 45 6.73 0.98 2.82
C THR A 45 5.70 1.97 2.29
N GLU A 46 6.08 2.68 1.24
CA GLU A 46 5.18 3.53 0.46
C GLU A 46 4.67 2.78 -0.77
N ILE A 47 3.60 3.28 -1.39
CA ILE A 47 2.93 2.59 -2.50
C ILE A 47 3.89 2.38 -3.69
N GLU A 48 4.75 3.35 -3.99
CA GLU A 48 5.72 3.25 -5.07
C GLU A 48 6.82 2.20 -4.82
N ASP A 49 7.12 1.85 -3.56
CA ASP A 49 8.07 0.78 -3.27
C ASP A 49 7.53 -0.58 -3.74
N LEU A 50 6.20 -0.73 -3.79
CA LEU A 50 5.54 -1.91 -4.36
C LEU A 50 5.65 -1.94 -5.89
N LEU A 51 6.05 -0.85 -6.53
CA LEU A 51 6.15 -0.70 -7.99
C LEU A 51 7.59 -0.69 -8.48
N THR A 52 8.53 -1.23 -7.71
CA THR A 52 9.97 -1.27 -8.04
C THR A 52 10.27 -1.98 -9.35
N ASN A 53 9.47 -3.00 -9.71
CA ASN A 53 9.51 -3.66 -11.02
C ASN A 53 9.27 -2.70 -12.19
N ILE A 54 8.55 -1.59 -11.95
CA ILE A 54 8.30 -0.53 -12.92
C ILE A 54 9.33 0.58 -12.75
N THR A 55 9.48 1.12 -11.54
CA THR A 55 10.30 2.33 -11.31
C THR A 55 11.78 2.13 -11.57
N ASN A 56 12.32 0.91 -11.41
CA ASN A 56 13.75 0.64 -11.64
C ASN A 56 14.14 0.68 -13.13
N HIS A 57 13.16 0.57 -14.03
CA HIS A 57 13.40 0.49 -15.48
C HIS A 57 12.68 1.60 -16.26
N LEU A 58 11.83 2.37 -15.59
CA LEU A 58 11.05 3.41 -16.23
C LEU A 58 11.88 4.69 -16.40
N GLU A 59 12.08 5.06 -17.65
CA GLU A 59 12.64 6.35 -18.05
C GLU A 59 11.61 7.12 -18.88
N ILE A 60 11.41 8.40 -18.56
CA ILE A 60 10.51 9.29 -19.28
C ILE A 60 11.29 10.56 -19.61
N ASP A 61 11.42 10.86 -20.90
CA ASP A 61 12.14 12.04 -21.41
C ASP A 61 13.57 12.19 -20.84
N GLY A 62 14.31 11.07 -20.74
CA GLY A 62 15.67 11.08 -20.20
C GLY A 62 15.76 11.11 -18.67
N LYS A 63 14.63 11.04 -17.95
CA LYS A 63 14.58 11.14 -16.49
C LYS A 63 14.19 9.81 -15.86
N ALA A 64 14.93 9.42 -14.82
CA ALA A 64 14.61 8.28 -13.97
C ALA A 64 13.60 8.66 -12.87
N PHE A 65 13.01 7.65 -12.24
CA PHE A 65 12.12 7.85 -11.09
C PHE A 65 12.91 8.25 -9.83
N ASN A 66 12.39 9.23 -9.11
CA ASN A 66 12.77 9.50 -7.72
C ASN A 66 11.52 9.89 -6.93
N LYS A 67 11.37 9.39 -5.70
CA LYS A 67 10.20 9.67 -4.85
C LYS A 67 9.97 11.16 -4.61
N ASP A 68 11.05 11.91 -4.43
CA ASP A 68 11.04 13.36 -4.21
C ASP A 68 11.02 14.14 -5.53
N GLY A 69 11.21 13.43 -6.65
CA GLY A 69 11.37 14.02 -7.98
C GLY A 69 12.67 14.82 -8.10
N GLY A 70 12.62 15.93 -8.83
CA GLY A 70 13.73 16.88 -8.94
C GLY A 70 13.98 17.35 -10.37
N LYS A 71 15.05 18.14 -10.55
CA LYS A 71 15.42 18.67 -11.88
C LYS A 71 15.64 17.55 -12.91
N ASN A 72 16.31 16.49 -12.47
CA ASN A 72 16.77 15.38 -13.31
C ASN A 72 15.95 14.08 -13.14
N ASN A 73 14.90 14.09 -12.31
CA ASN A 73 14.09 12.91 -12.03
C ASN A 73 12.60 13.25 -12.11
N PHE A 74 11.76 12.32 -12.54
CA PHE A 74 10.32 12.49 -12.42
C PHE A 74 9.83 11.93 -11.06
N GLY A 75 8.80 12.59 -10.51
CA GLY A 75 8.22 12.25 -9.22
C GLY A 75 6.91 11.47 -9.28
N LYS A 76 6.29 11.30 -8.12
CA LYS A 76 5.07 10.49 -7.90
C LYS A 76 3.89 10.87 -8.81
N ASN A 77 3.70 12.15 -9.10
CA ASN A 77 2.62 12.61 -9.98
C ASN A 77 2.77 12.10 -11.42
N ILE A 78 4.00 12.09 -11.95
CA ILE A 78 4.25 11.58 -13.30
C ILE A 78 4.15 10.04 -13.31
N LEU A 79 4.66 9.38 -12.26
CA LEU A 79 4.52 7.94 -12.08
C LEU A 79 3.04 7.51 -12.08
N SER A 80 2.17 8.17 -11.31
CA SER A 80 0.76 7.81 -11.21
C SER A 80 0.03 7.97 -12.54
N GLN A 81 0.31 9.03 -13.29
CA GLN A 81 -0.25 9.24 -14.63
C GLN A 81 0.24 8.18 -15.63
N TYR A 82 1.52 7.82 -15.58
CA TYR A 82 2.08 6.76 -16.41
C TYR A 82 1.42 5.41 -16.12
N VAL A 83 1.31 5.04 -14.83
CA VAL A 83 0.65 3.81 -14.40
C VAL A 83 -0.81 3.80 -14.86
N TYR A 84 -1.56 4.88 -14.64
CA TYR A 84 -2.96 4.99 -15.07
C TYR A 84 -3.14 4.83 -16.59
N LYS A 85 -2.25 5.40 -17.40
CA LYS A 85 -2.32 5.28 -18.87
C LYS A 85 -1.95 3.88 -19.37
N ASN A 86 -1.13 3.14 -18.63
CA ASN A 86 -0.53 1.88 -19.09
C ASN A 86 -0.92 0.66 -18.27
N TYR A 87 -1.83 0.78 -17.29
CA TYR A 87 -2.13 -0.26 -16.29
C TYR A 87 -2.44 -1.65 -16.88
N ARG A 88 -2.96 -1.73 -18.10
CA ARG A 88 -3.26 -3.01 -18.78
C ARG A 88 -2.02 -3.77 -19.24
N LYS A 89 -0.88 -3.10 -19.34
CA LYS A 89 0.41 -3.64 -19.82
C LYS A 89 1.44 -3.79 -18.69
N LEU A 90 1.16 -3.20 -17.53
CA LEU A 90 2.07 -3.19 -16.39
C LEU A 90 1.76 -4.37 -15.46
N ASP A 91 2.80 -4.98 -14.91
CA ASP A 91 2.63 -5.91 -13.80
C ASP A 91 2.39 -5.12 -12.50
N LEU A 92 1.14 -5.16 -12.03
CA LEU A 92 0.68 -4.51 -10.80
C LEU A 92 0.32 -5.55 -9.72
N ASN A 93 0.82 -6.78 -9.83
CA ASN A 93 0.48 -7.86 -8.89
C ASN A 93 0.85 -7.54 -7.44
N SER A 94 1.89 -6.73 -7.22
CA SER A 94 2.32 -6.26 -5.90
C SER A 94 1.25 -5.42 -5.17
N LEU A 95 0.30 -4.83 -5.88
CA LEU A 95 -0.82 -4.07 -5.29
C LEU A 95 -2.01 -4.96 -4.92
N LYS A 96 -2.06 -6.22 -5.39
CA LYS A 96 -3.19 -7.14 -5.16
C LYS A 96 -3.53 -7.33 -3.68
N PRO A 97 -2.56 -7.55 -2.77
CA PRO A 97 -2.89 -7.73 -1.35
C PRO A 97 -3.70 -6.57 -0.75
N ILE A 98 -3.42 -5.33 -1.17
CA ILE A 98 -4.18 -4.15 -0.74
C ILE A 98 -5.61 -4.20 -1.31
N LEU A 99 -5.74 -4.47 -2.61
CA LEU A 99 -7.04 -4.49 -3.30
C LEU A 99 -7.94 -5.63 -2.83
N ASP A 100 -7.36 -6.81 -2.57
CA ASP A 100 -8.08 -7.97 -2.04
C ASP A 100 -8.61 -7.68 -0.62
N ASN A 101 -7.84 -6.99 0.22
CA ASN A 101 -8.31 -6.52 1.52
C ASN A 101 -9.46 -5.52 1.42
N ILE A 102 -9.40 -4.58 0.48
CA ILE A 102 -10.50 -3.64 0.25
C ILE A 102 -11.77 -4.39 -0.17
N LYS A 103 -11.63 -5.40 -1.03
CA LYS A 103 -12.73 -6.27 -1.44
C LYS A 103 -13.31 -7.06 -0.26
N ASP A 104 -12.46 -7.59 0.62
CA ASP A 104 -12.87 -8.31 1.84
C ASP A 104 -13.53 -7.41 2.88
N VAL A 105 -13.13 -6.14 2.99
CA VAL A 105 -13.85 -5.18 3.83
C VAL A 105 -15.22 -4.90 3.24
N LYS A 106 -15.29 -4.68 1.92
CA LYS A 106 -16.55 -4.41 1.22
C LYS A 106 -17.54 -5.57 1.40
N SER A 107 -17.11 -6.83 1.31
CA SER A 107 -17.99 -8.01 1.45
C SER A 107 -18.55 -8.19 2.86
N LYS A 108 -18.10 -7.44 3.87
CA LYS A 108 -18.68 -7.47 5.22
C LYS A 108 -19.95 -6.62 5.35
N TYR A 109 -20.29 -5.82 4.34
CA TYR A 109 -21.47 -4.92 4.34
C TYR A 109 -22.54 -5.27 3.31
N PHE A 110 -22.23 -6.17 2.38
CA PHE A 110 -23.14 -6.66 1.34
C PHE A 110 -23.30 -8.16 1.50
#